data_AF-A0A2D5XLV2-F1
#
_entry.id   AF-A0A2D5XLV2-F1
#
_cell.length_a   1.000
_cell.length_b   1.000
_cell.length_c   1.000
_cell.angle_alpha   90.00
_cell.angle_beta   90.00
_cell.angle_gamma   90.00
#
_symmetry.space_group_name_H-M   'P 1'
#
loop_
_entity.id
_entity.type
_entity.pdbx_description
1 polymer ?
#
loop_
_entity_poly.entity_id
_entity_poly.type
_entity_poly.pdbx_seq_one_letter_code
_entity_poly.pdbx_strand_id
1 'polypeptide(L)'
;MVRFLRDPGAMCNPSPSLLLLGLLLPVSVDVPLAQQEASQQVSTGQEHPSRERILILEDGRALRSRARCQAGVWEVHTKQGWSPVTSPVLRQRLESDALLEARALARSLKNASAADPRRVEYLAWLYRQGLVSEACRALARALEEYPDELRLLKLVSQMNLSLVLKDSLATGSPEWQRAAVSHGARGDALERELAARALITLRDRPGFDALLKSLQRDSSSAVRRFGLFLERRRSGGEAWRVFSRVALLDPSERVRHEAALGMKILGDPRVLGPAIFAMNSKYPAVRRNAAAAMGTMGYPAAVEPLITRLAALSGGAGSRSNISVLTQRAVLFDFDVEVAAGASIADPQIVPVTEGVVLDVRVLSSSTITVTEAAAVRGSLAQLTDGVKRNALGWQNWWKANQAEWTMKQHLPKPADKD
;
A
#
# COMPACT_ATOMS: atom_id res chain seq x y z
N MET A 1 37.80 34.88 -41.96
CA MET A 1 38.62 35.92 -41.33
C MET A 1 39.05 35.39 -39.97
N VAL A 2 40.37 35.17 -39.82
CA VAL A 2 41.16 34.86 -38.61
C VAL A 2 40.95 33.49 -37.90
N ARG A 3 41.91 32.59 -38.18
CA ARG A 3 42.45 31.51 -37.32
C ARG A 3 43.38 32.10 -36.24
N PHE A 4 43.55 31.42 -35.09
CA PHE A 4 44.84 31.05 -34.42
C PHE A 4 44.45 30.16 -33.20
N LEU A 5 44.75 28.86 -33.10
CA LEU A 5 46.02 28.12 -32.88
C LEU A 5 46.76 28.43 -31.55
N ARG A 6 46.70 27.48 -30.59
CA ARG A 6 47.83 26.70 -30.00
C ARG A 6 47.67 26.40 -28.49
N ASP A 7 47.39 25.12 -28.17
CA ASP A 7 48.33 24.13 -27.59
C ASP A 7 49.00 24.33 -26.19
N PRO A 8 49.57 23.26 -25.58
CA PRO A 8 49.22 22.83 -24.21
C PRO A 8 50.43 22.70 -23.26
N GLY A 9 50.16 22.32 -22.00
CA GLY A 9 51.08 21.51 -21.18
C GLY A 9 51.96 22.24 -20.16
N ALA A 10 51.74 21.91 -18.87
CA ALA A 10 52.74 21.73 -17.80
C ALA A 10 51.96 21.43 -16.50
N MET A 11 51.83 20.17 -16.04
CA MET A 11 52.76 19.47 -15.13
C MET A 11 53.26 20.36 -13.98
N CYS A 12 52.73 20.13 -12.77
CA CYS A 12 53.49 20.16 -11.50
C CYS A 12 52.60 19.71 -10.32
N ASN A 13 52.79 18.47 -9.87
CA ASN A 13 52.69 18.12 -8.44
C ASN A 13 54.08 18.37 -7.83
N PRO A 14 54.17 18.84 -6.58
CA PRO A 14 54.45 17.87 -5.49
C PRO A 14 53.74 18.18 -4.15
N SER A 15 53.39 17.12 -3.42
CA SER A 15 53.09 17.06 -1.98
C SER A 15 54.35 17.38 -1.13
N PRO A 16 54.36 17.42 0.24
CA PRO A 16 53.30 17.21 1.25
C PRO A 16 53.33 18.19 2.49
N SER A 17 52.42 17.98 3.48
CA SER A 17 52.59 18.27 4.95
C SER A 17 52.57 19.75 5.43
N LEU A 18 51.88 20.26 6.46
CA LEU A 18 51.26 19.75 7.71
C LEU A 18 50.26 20.81 8.31
N LEU A 19 49.22 20.29 9.00
CA LEU A 19 48.58 20.76 10.25
C LEU A 19 47.99 22.19 10.40
N LEU A 20 46.66 22.26 10.61
CA LEU A 20 46.02 22.52 11.92
C LEU A 20 44.48 22.38 11.79
N LEU A 21 43.90 21.33 12.39
CA LEU A 21 42.99 21.37 13.55
C LEU A 21 41.65 22.10 13.36
N GLY A 22 40.58 21.31 13.25
CA GLY A 22 39.18 21.74 13.31
C GLY A 22 38.24 20.55 13.34
N LEU A 23 38.28 19.77 14.44
CA LEU A 23 37.38 18.67 14.74
C LEU A 23 35.91 19.14 14.75
N LEU A 24 35.07 18.54 13.90
CA LEU A 24 33.63 18.45 14.12
C LEU A 24 33.23 16.98 14.03
N LEU A 25 33.08 16.39 15.22
CA LEU A 25 32.61 15.03 15.48
C LEU A 25 31.20 14.82 14.91
N PRO A 26 30.86 13.65 14.36
CA PRO A 26 29.47 13.22 14.32
C PRO A 26 29.03 12.94 15.76
N VAL A 27 27.92 13.55 16.17
CA VAL A 27 27.22 13.23 17.41
C VAL A 27 26.72 11.79 17.30
N SER A 28 27.53 10.86 17.80
CA SER A 28 27.08 9.52 18.16
C SER A 28 26.09 9.66 19.31
N VAL A 29 24.82 9.37 19.04
CA VAL A 29 23.86 9.11 20.10
C VAL A 29 24.17 7.72 20.63
N ASP A 30 25.00 7.67 21.67
CA ASP A 30 25.23 6.48 22.48
C ASP A 30 23.91 6.08 23.16
N VAL A 31 23.22 5.10 22.58
CA VAL A 31 22.28 4.26 23.33
C VAL A 31 23.08 3.04 23.80
N PRO A 32 23.34 2.87 25.10
CA PRO A 32 24.06 1.71 25.61
C PRO A 32 23.08 0.52 25.62
N LEU A 33 22.94 -0.15 24.48
CA LEU A 33 22.36 -1.49 24.46
C LEU A 33 23.47 -2.46 24.82
N ALA A 34 23.57 -2.67 26.13
CA ALA A 34 24.28 -3.72 26.85
C ALA A 34 25.03 -4.71 25.94
N GLN A 35 26.34 -4.53 25.91
CA GLN A 35 27.29 -5.59 25.69
C GLN A 35 26.96 -6.74 26.66
N GLN A 36 26.34 -7.78 26.12
CA GLN A 36 26.52 -9.17 26.53
C GLN A 36 25.84 -10.04 25.46
N GLU A 37 26.47 -10.10 24.28
CA GLU A 37 26.34 -11.30 23.46
C GLU A 37 27.04 -12.44 24.22
N ALA A 38 26.36 -12.98 25.24
CA ALA A 38 26.70 -14.28 25.82
C ALA A 38 26.31 -15.38 24.83
N SER A 39 26.90 -15.33 23.63
CA SER A 39 26.94 -16.44 22.71
C SER A 39 27.92 -17.44 23.32
N GLN A 40 27.44 -18.51 23.93
CA GLN A 40 28.31 -19.64 24.27
C GLN A 40 28.81 -20.22 22.94
N GLN A 41 29.99 -19.78 22.49
CA GLN A 41 30.79 -20.50 21.51
C GLN A 41 30.90 -21.93 22.02
N VAL A 42 30.66 -22.91 21.14
CA VAL A 42 30.72 -24.32 21.50
C VAL A 42 32.14 -24.62 21.98
N SER A 43 32.34 -24.66 23.30
CA SER A 43 33.59 -25.14 23.88
C SER A 43 33.64 -26.64 23.60
N THR A 44 34.54 -27.04 22.73
CA THR A 44 34.84 -28.43 22.39
C THR A 44 35.17 -29.19 23.68
N GLY A 45 34.24 -30.04 24.14
CA GLY A 45 34.43 -30.91 25.31
C GLY A 45 33.37 -30.85 26.41
N GLN A 46 32.38 -29.96 26.34
CA GLN A 46 31.28 -29.92 27.33
C GLN A 46 30.12 -30.86 26.96
N GLU A 47 29.79 -31.78 27.86
CA GLU A 47 28.56 -32.56 27.77
C GLU A 47 27.34 -31.68 28.07
N HIS A 48 26.32 -31.79 27.23
CA HIS A 48 25.10 -31.00 27.40
C HIS A 48 23.90 -31.93 27.56
N PRO A 49 23.13 -31.82 28.68
CA PRO A 49 21.99 -32.68 28.93
C PRO A 49 20.86 -32.40 27.95
N SER A 50 19.99 -33.41 27.76
CA SER A 50 18.84 -33.33 26.85
C SER A 50 17.89 -32.21 27.26
N ARG A 51 17.84 -31.13 26.45
CA ARG A 51 16.95 -29.98 26.65
C ARG A 51 16.51 -29.43 25.30
N GLU A 52 15.44 -28.65 25.29
CA GLU A 52 15.04 -27.89 24.10
C GLU A 52 16.09 -26.82 23.80
N ARG A 53 16.73 -26.95 22.64
CA ARG A 53 17.82 -26.09 22.21
C ARG A 53 17.60 -25.63 20.78
N ILE A 54 18.17 -24.48 20.50
CA ILE A 54 18.33 -23.95 19.16
C ILE A 54 19.80 -24.11 18.80
N LEU A 55 20.08 -24.93 17.79
CA LEU A 55 21.42 -25.16 17.25
C LEU A 55 21.54 -24.37 15.95
N ILE A 56 22.52 -23.49 15.86
CA ILE A 56 22.85 -22.77 14.64
C ILE A 56 24.00 -23.52 13.97
N LEU A 57 23.72 -24.05 12.79
CA LEU A 57 24.66 -24.82 11.98
C LEU A 57 25.54 -23.89 11.13
N GLU A 58 26.67 -24.41 10.67
CA GLU A 58 27.58 -23.70 9.76
C GLU A 58 26.95 -23.37 8.40
N ASP A 59 25.99 -24.19 7.96
CA ASP A 59 25.19 -23.92 6.75
C ASP A 59 24.15 -22.79 6.91
N GLY A 60 24.11 -22.15 8.09
CA GLY A 60 23.21 -21.05 8.41
C GLY A 60 21.80 -21.48 8.82
N ARG A 61 21.50 -22.78 8.86
CA ARG A 61 20.20 -23.29 9.33
C ARG A 61 20.14 -23.30 10.85
N ALA A 62 18.97 -22.98 11.39
CA ALA A 62 18.67 -23.14 12.80
C ALA A 62 17.82 -24.40 13.02
N LEU A 63 18.33 -25.35 13.80
CA LEU A 63 17.60 -26.53 14.25
C LEU A 63 17.04 -26.28 15.64
N ARG A 64 15.71 -26.29 15.76
CA ARG A 64 14.99 -26.21 17.03
C ARG A 64 14.44 -27.58 17.36
N SER A 65 15.03 -28.25 18.34
CA SER A 65 14.52 -29.53 18.85
C SER A 65 15.12 -29.84 20.22
N ARG A 66 14.69 -30.97 20.81
CA ARG A 66 15.35 -31.52 21.98
C ARG A 66 16.71 -32.05 21.56
N ALA A 67 17.77 -31.37 21.97
CA ALA A 67 19.14 -31.71 21.61
C ALA A 67 19.97 -32.07 22.85
N ARG A 68 20.95 -32.95 22.66
CA ARG A 68 21.98 -33.29 23.65
C ARG A 68 23.35 -33.35 22.97
N CYS A 69 24.41 -33.12 23.72
CA CYS A 69 25.78 -33.31 23.25
C CYS A 69 26.39 -34.46 24.08
N GLN A 70 26.78 -35.55 23.41
CA GLN A 70 27.44 -36.71 24.02
C GLN A 70 28.75 -36.96 23.27
N ALA A 71 29.86 -37.10 24.01
CA ALA A 71 31.19 -37.31 23.43
C ALA A 71 31.59 -36.30 22.32
N GLY A 72 31.13 -35.05 22.44
CA GLY A 72 31.41 -33.99 21.47
C GLY A 72 30.55 -34.02 20.20
N VAL A 73 29.63 -34.99 20.06
CA VAL A 73 28.68 -35.08 18.95
C VAL A 73 27.31 -34.57 19.41
N TRP A 74 26.73 -33.65 18.64
CA TRP A 74 25.38 -33.18 18.86
C TRP A 74 24.37 -34.19 18.28
N GLU A 75 23.40 -34.57 19.10
CA GLU A 75 22.27 -35.40 18.70
C GLU A 75 20.96 -34.64 18.90
N VAL A 76 20.04 -34.79 17.96
CA VAL A 76 18.70 -34.21 18.00
C VAL A 76 17.64 -35.29 17.99
N HIS A 77 16.60 -35.09 18.80
CA HIS A 77 15.49 -36.01 18.91
C HIS A 77 14.52 -35.83 17.73
N THR A 78 14.38 -36.86 16.90
CA THR A 78 13.43 -36.92 15.78
C THR A 78 12.32 -37.94 16.06
N LYS A 79 11.37 -38.09 15.13
CA LYS A 79 10.32 -39.13 15.22
C LYS A 79 10.89 -40.57 15.22
N GLN A 80 12.11 -40.76 14.73
CA GLN A 80 12.79 -42.06 14.65
C GLN A 80 13.83 -42.27 15.77
N GLY A 81 13.85 -41.38 16.77
CA GLY A 81 14.80 -41.40 17.89
C GLY A 81 15.91 -40.35 17.77
N TRP A 82 17.01 -40.56 18.48
CA TRP A 82 18.16 -39.65 18.46
C TRP A 82 18.94 -39.83 17.16
N SER A 83 19.09 -38.75 16.39
CA SER A 83 19.90 -38.71 15.18
C SER A 83 21.06 -37.74 15.35
N PRO A 84 22.28 -38.10 14.94
CA PRO A 84 23.42 -37.19 15.00
C PRO A 84 23.20 -36.02 14.02
N VAL A 85 23.60 -34.83 14.45
CA VAL A 85 23.60 -33.64 13.60
C VAL A 85 24.76 -33.76 12.62
N THR A 86 24.45 -33.78 11.33
CA THR A 86 25.42 -34.04 10.25
C THR A 86 26.33 -32.86 9.94
N SER A 87 25.91 -31.65 10.32
CA SER A 87 26.65 -30.40 10.09
C SER A 87 27.21 -29.87 11.41
N PRO A 88 28.40 -29.23 11.40
CA PRO A 88 28.99 -28.68 12.61
C PRO A 88 28.11 -27.56 13.19
N VAL A 89 27.98 -27.58 14.52
CA VAL A 89 27.20 -26.59 15.28
C VAL A 89 28.11 -25.43 15.66
N LEU A 90 27.81 -24.23 15.14
CA LEU A 90 28.57 -23.01 15.45
C LEU A 90 28.17 -22.41 16.80
N ARG A 91 26.87 -22.38 17.09
CA ARG A 91 26.30 -21.79 18.30
C ARG A 91 25.16 -22.64 18.83
N GLN A 92 25.05 -22.73 20.14
CA GLN A 92 23.94 -23.39 20.82
C GLN A 92 23.29 -22.45 21.82
N ARG A 93 21.98 -22.55 21.97
CA ARG A 93 21.23 -21.77 22.95
C ARG A 93 20.04 -22.56 23.49
N LEU A 94 19.69 -22.36 24.77
CA LEU A 94 18.44 -22.88 25.32
C LEU A 94 17.24 -22.11 24.73
N GLU A 95 16.21 -22.86 24.35
CA GLU A 95 15.00 -22.28 23.78
C GLU A 95 14.29 -21.35 24.77
N SER A 96 14.24 -21.73 26.06
CA SER A 96 13.66 -20.93 27.14
C SER A 96 14.24 -19.54 27.23
N ASP A 97 15.56 -19.43 27.14
CA ASP A 97 16.30 -18.19 27.38
C ASP A 97 16.14 -17.27 26.17
N ALA A 98 16.21 -17.83 24.96
CA ALA A 98 15.95 -17.11 23.72
C ALA A 98 14.52 -16.53 23.68
N LEU A 99 13.52 -17.30 24.10
CA LEU A 99 12.12 -16.85 24.15
C LEU A 99 11.89 -15.80 25.24
N LEU A 100 12.59 -15.89 26.38
CA LEU A 100 12.48 -14.92 27.46
C LEU A 100 13.03 -13.56 27.03
N GLU A 101 14.20 -13.54 26.38
CA GLU A 101 14.77 -12.31 25.80
C GLU A 101 13.92 -11.75 24.67
N ALA A 102 13.40 -12.61 23.78
CA ALA A 102 12.48 -12.19 22.73
C ALA A 102 11.25 -11.46 23.31
N ARG A 103 10.67 -11.98 24.40
CA ARG A 103 9.53 -11.35 25.09
C ARG A 103 9.93 -10.03 25.75
N ALA A 104 11.12 -9.93 26.33
CA ALA A 104 11.61 -8.68 26.92
C ALA A 104 11.77 -7.58 25.86
N LEU A 105 12.43 -7.90 24.74
CA LEU A 105 12.59 -6.99 23.60
C LEU A 105 11.22 -6.62 22.99
N ALA A 106 10.32 -7.57 22.80
CA ALA A 106 8.97 -7.28 22.32
C ALA A 106 8.19 -6.33 23.25
N ARG A 107 8.35 -6.45 24.59
CA ARG A 107 7.73 -5.52 25.56
C ARG A 107 8.28 -4.11 25.43
N SER A 108 9.60 -3.95 25.25
CA SER A 108 10.19 -2.62 25.02
C SER A 108 9.69 -1.94 23.74
N LEU A 109 9.21 -2.73 22.78
CA LEU A 109 8.75 -2.26 21.47
C LEU A 109 7.22 -2.17 21.36
N LYS A 110 6.48 -2.33 22.47
CA LYS A 110 5.00 -2.40 22.45
C LYS A 110 4.34 -1.17 21.81
N ASN A 111 4.95 0.01 21.97
CA ASN A 111 4.45 1.28 21.43
C ASN A 111 5.18 1.72 20.15
N ALA A 112 6.18 0.96 19.70
CA ALA A 112 6.93 1.28 18.49
C ALA A 112 6.14 0.87 17.24
N SER A 113 6.06 1.78 16.27
CA SER A 113 5.48 1.49 14.96
C SER A 113 6.22 0.31 14.30
N ALA A 114 5.53 -0.46 13.45
CA ALA A 114 6.18 -1.54 12.72
C ALA A 114 7.28 -1.07 11.72
N ALA A 115 7.32 0.22 11.38
CA ALA A 115 8.41 0.84 10.60
C ALA A 115 9.58 1.37 11.46
N ASP A 116 9.50 1.29 12.79
CA ASP A 116 10.58 1.73 13.68
C ASP A 116 11.86 0.90 13.43
N PRO A 117 13.03 1.54 13.22
CA PRO A 117 14.31 0.84 13.06
C PRO A 117 14.57 -0.22 14.14
N ARG A 118 14.20 0.05 15.39
CA ARG A 118 14.39 -0.88 16.53
C ARG A 118 13.59 -2.16 16.35
N ARG A 119 12.44 -2.08 15.68
CA ARG A 119 11.59 -3.23 15.38
C ARG A 119 12.16 -4.07 14.25
N VAL A 120 12.76 -3.44 13.24
CA VAL A 120 13.49 -4.15 12.18
C VAL A 120 14.71 -4.87 12.76
N GLU A 121 15.45 -4.23 13.66
CA GLU A 121 16.58 -4.84 14.38
C GLU A 121 16.13 -6.02 15.24
N TYR A 122 15.00 -5.91 15.93
CA TYR A 122 14.41 -7.02 16.68
C TYR A 122 14.05 -8.21 15.76
N LEU A 123 13.47 -7.97 14.59
CA LEU A 123 13.17 -9.02 13.61
C LEU A 123 14.45 -9.69 13.08
N ALA A 124 15.48 -8.89 12.79
CA ALA A 124 16.80 -9.40 12.40
C ALA A 124 17.44 -10.22 13.53
N TRP A 125 17.29 -9.77 14.78
CA TRP A 125 17.76 -10.48 15.97
C TRP A 125 17.05 -11.83 16.11
N LEU A 126 15.71 -11.89 16.03
CA LEU A 126 14.96 -13.15 16.10
C LEU A 126 15.47 -14.18 15.09
N TYR A 127 15.71 -13.74 13.85
CA TYR A 127 16.23 -14.62 12.81
C TYR A 127 17.66 -15.10 13.11
N ARG A 128 18.55 -14.20 13.56
CA ARG A 128 19.92 -14.57 13.98
C ARG A 128 19.95 -15.54 15.16
N GLN A 129 18.95 -15.46 16.06
CA GLN A 129 18.81 -16.39 17.18
C GLN A 129 18.18 -17.74 16.78
N GLY A 130 17.80 -17.92 15.51
CA GLY A 130 17.17 -19.17 15.05
C GLY A 130 15.68 -19.30 15.38
N LEU A 131 15.04 -18.24 15.88
CA LEU A 131 13.59 -18.16 16.12
C LEU A 131 12.84 -17.83 14.81
N VAL A 132 13.06 -18.66 13.77
CA VAL A 132 12.61 -18.39 12.40
C VAL A 132 11.08 -18.30 12.32
N SER A 133 10.34 -19.16 13.04
CA SER A 133 8.87 -19.18 12.99
C SER A 133 8.24 -17.92 13.61
N GLU A 134 8.85 -17.40 14.67
CA GLU A 134 8.48 -16.18 15.37
C GLU A 134 8.87 -14.96 14.52
N ALA A 135 10.06 -14.97 13.94
CA ALA A 135 10.53 -13.94 13.01
C ALA A 135 9.59 -13.82 11.81
N CYS A 136 9.24 -14.94 11.16
CA CYS A 136 8.33 -14.96 10.01
C CYS A 136 6.94 -14.42 10.36
N ARG A 137 6.36 -14.83 11.49
CA ARG A 137 5.05 -14.32 11.93
C ARG A 137 5.08 -12.82 12.26
N ALA A 138 6.12 -12.37 12.95
CA ALA A 138 6.26 -10.96 13.31
C ALA A 138 6.54 -10.09 12.07
N LEU A 139 7.32 -10.61 11.12
CA LEU A 139 7.61 -9.97 9.83
C LEU A 139 6.37 -9.92 8.93
N ALA A 140 5.57 -10.99 8.87
CA ALA A 140 4.31 -11.00 8.15
C ALA A 140 3.35 -9.92 8.66
N ARG A 141 3.22 -9.75 9.99
CA ARG A 141 2.42 -8.66 10.57
C ARG A 141 2.96 -7.29 10.23
N ALA A 142 4.29 -7.11 10.30
CA ALA A 142 4.92 -5.84 9.98
C ALA A 142 4.73 -5.45 8.50
N LEU A 143 4.83 -6.41 7.58
CA LEU A 143 4.59 -6.22 6.15
C LEU A 143 3.11 -6.01 5.82
N GLU A 144 2.18 -6.51 6.63
CA GLU A 144 0.75 -6.24 6.46
C GLU A 144 0.41 -4.78 6.80
N GLU A 145 1.08 -4.20 7.80
CA GLU A 145 0.89 -2.80 8.21
C GLU A 145 1.64 -1.82 7.29
N TYR A 146 2.90 -2.13 6.95
CA TYR A 146 3.75 -1.31 6.08
C TYR A 146 4.37 -2.17 4.96
N PRO A 147 3.61 -2.46 3.89
CA PRO A 147 4.08 -3.36 2.83
C PRO A 147 5.26 -2.78 2.03
N ASP A 148 5.43 -1.46 2.02
CA ASP A 148 6.39 -0.77 1.17
C ASP A 148 7.58 -0.18 1.95
N GLU A 149 7.72 -0.53 3.23
CA GLU A 149 8.85 -0.07 4.06
C GLU A 149 10.16 -0.73 3.60
N LEU A 150 11.08 0.11 3.08
CA LEU A 150 12.34 -0.35 2.47
C LEU A 150 13.20 -1.19 3.41
N ARG A 151 13.19 -0.87 4.71
CA ARG A 151 13.97 -1.61 5.73
C ARG A 151 13.47 -3.05 5.89
N LEU A 152 12.15 -3.25 5.91
CA LEU A 152 11.54 -4.58 6.00
C LEU A 152 11.82 -5.40 4.73
N LEU A 153 11.68 -4.78 3.56
CA LEU A 153 11.99 -5.44 2.28
C LEU A 153 13.48 -5.81 2.17
N LYS A 154 14.38 -4.95 2.63
CA LYS A 154 15.82 -5.24 2.71
C LYS A 154 16.10 -6.40 3.66
N LEU A 155 15.45 -6.43 4.82
CA LEU A 155 15.57 -7.53 5.77
C LEU A 155 15.11 -8.86 5.15
N VAL A 156 13.95 -8.88 4.50
CA VAL A 156 13.45 -10.06 3.75
C VAL A 156 14.46 -10.50 2.69
N SER A 157 15.16 -9.57 2.05
CA SER A 157 16.19 -9.89 1.06
C SER A 157 17.46 -10.51 1.63
N GLN A 158 17.82 -10.13 2.86
CA GLN A 158 18.99 -10.64 3.59
C GLN A 158 18.72 -11.99 4.26
N MET A 159 17.47 -12.26 4.62
CA MET A 159 17.07 -13.56 5.14
C MET A 159 17.05 -14.58 3.99
N ASN A 160 17.72 -15.72 4.17
CA ASN A 160 17.69 -16.85 3.22
C ASN A 160 16.37 -17.62 3.32
N LEU A 161 15.24 -16.94 3.14
CA LEU A 161 13.91 -17.53 3.10
C LEU A 161 13.58 -17.89 1.65
N SER A 162 13.39 -19.19 1.39
CA SER A 162 12.93 -19.69 0.10
C SER A 162 11.41 -19.90 0.11
N LEU A 163 10.79 -19.72 -1.05
CA LEU A 163 9.40 -20.10 -1.27
C LEU A 163 9.31 -21.63 -1.25
N VAL A 164 8.72 -22.20 -0.20
CA VAL A 164 8.51 -23.65 -0.09
C VAL A 164 7.16 -23.99 -0.71
N LEU A 165 7.19 -24.51 -1.94
CA LEU A 165 6.02 -25.10 -2.57
C LEU A 165 5.93 -26.58 -2.19
N LYS A 166 4.71 -27.12 -2.06
CA LYS A 166 4.47 -28.54 -1.69
C LYS A 166 5.11 -29.51 -2.69
N ASP A 167 5.18 -29.09 -3.94
CA ASP A 167 5.70 -29.89 -5.05
C ASP A 167 7.10 -29.38 -5.43
N SER A 168 8.04 -30.31 -5.63
CA SER A 168 9.40 -30.01 -6.13
C SER A 168 9.35 -29.69 -7.63
N LEU A 169 8.70 -28.57 -7.98
CA LEU A 169 8.52 -28.13 -9.36
C LEU A 169 9.76 -27.36 -9.82
N ALA A 170 10.16 -27.59 -11.08
CA ALA A 170 11.24 -26.84 -11.71
C ALA A 170 10.92 -25.34 -11.71
N THR A 171 11.85 -24.54 -11.20
CA THR A 171 11.66 -23.09 -11.04
C THR A 171 11.41 -22.44 -12.41
N GLY A 172 10.26 -21.78 -12.54
CA GLY A 172 9.85 -21.09 -13.76
C GLY A 172 9.08 -21.92 -14.78
N SER A 173 8.69 -23.17 -14.48
CA SER A 173 7.69 -23.89 -15.28
C SER A 173 6.31 -23.22 -15.15
N PRO A 174 5.39 -23.36 -16.13
CA PRO A 174 4.03 -22.84 -16.02
C PRO A 174 3.25 -23.38 -14.81
N GLU A 175 3.53 -24.61 -14.38
CA GLU A 175 2.98 -25.21 -13.17
C GLU A 175 3.54 -24.56 -11.90
N TRP A 176 4.85 -24.34 -11.86
CA TRP A 176 5.50 -23.63 -10.78
C TRP A 176 4.96 -22.20 -10.65
N GLN A 177 4.77 -21.49 -11.77
CA GLN A 177 4.20 -20.14 -11.79
C GLN A 177 2.78 -20.13 -11.21
N ARG A 178 1.92 -21.08 -11.62
CA ARG A 178 0.56 -21.23 -11.08
C ARG A 178 0.57 -21.54 -9.58
N ALA A 179 1.47 -22.41 -9.14
CA ALA A 179 1.63 -22.74 -7.72
C ALA A 179 2.10 -21.54 -6.91
N ALA A 180 3.09 -20.79 -7.40
CA ALA A 180 3.59 -19.57 -6.77
C ALA A 180 2.51 -18.48 -6.68
N VAL A 181 1.72 -18.27 -7.74
CA VAL A 181 0.58 -17.33 -7.74
C VAL A 181 -0.47 -17.75 -6.72
N SER A 182 -0.85 -19.02 -6.70
CA SER A 182 -1.85 -19.54 -5.76
C SER A 182 -1.38 -19.38 -4.30
N HIS A 183 -0.09 -19.64 -4.05
CA HIS A 183 0.52 -19.48 -2.74
C HIS A 183 0.55 -18.00 -2.32
N GLY A 184 1.02 -17.08 -3.16
CA GLY A 184 1.04 -15.65 -2.85
C GLY A 184 -0.34 -15.00 -2.73
N ALA A 185 -1.35 -15.52 -3.46
CA ALA A 185 -2.72 -15.03 -3.39
C ALA A 185 -3.43 -15.44 -2.08
N ARG A 186 -3.18 -16.66 -1.59
CA ARG A 186 -3.81 -17.19 -0.36
C ARG A 186 -3.01 -16.91 0.90
N GLY A 187 -1.71 -16.70 0.74
CA GLY A 187 -0.75 -16.62 1.83
C GLY A 187 -0.72 -15.29 2.57
N ASP A 188 0.01 -15.33 3.69
CA ASP A 188 0.30 -14.18 4.53
C ASP A 188 1.13 -13.11 3.79
N ALA A 189 1.28 -11.92 4.36
CA ALA A 189 2.03 -10.84 3.70
C ALA A 189 3.49 -11.23 3.36
N LEU A 190 4.12 -12.06 4.20
CA LEU A 190 5.47 -12.58 3.94
C LEU A 190 5.48 -13.59 2.79
N GLU A 191 4.56 -14.56 2.78
CA GLU A 191 4.44 -15.55 1.69
C GLU A 191 4.15 -14.87 0.35
N ARG A 192 3.36 -13.80 0.37
CA ARG A 192 3.11 -12.94 -0.78
C ARG A 192 4.37 -12.26 -1.30
N GLU A 193 5.19 -11.69 -0.41
CA GLU A 193 6.49 -11.11 -0.79
C GLU A 193 7.45 -12.16 -1.34
N LEU A 194 7.54 -13.34 -0.72
CA LEU A 194 8.41 -14.42 -1.19
C LEU A 194 7.98 -14.92 -2.57
N ALA A 195 6.68 -15.15 -2.76
CA ALA A 195 6.12 -15.53 -4.06
C ALA A 195 6.36 -14.46 -5.12
N ALA A 196 6.20 -13.18 -4.76
CA ALA A 196 6.45 -12.07 -5.67
C ALA A 196 7.92 -11.97 -6.08
N ARG A 197 8.83 -12.03 -5.12
CA ARG A 197 10.28 -12.02 -5.39
C ARG A 197 10.68 -13.16 -6.32
N ALA A 198 10.18 -14.37 -6.06
CA ALA A 198 10.45 -15.52 -6.89
C ALA A 198 9.92 -15.33 -8.33
N LEU A 199 8.70 -14.81 -8.49
CA LEU A 199 8.13 -14.53 -9.82
C LEU A 199 8.82 -13.38 -10.56
N ILE A 200 9.29 -12.34 -9.85
CA ILE A 200 10.01 -11.21 -10.45
C ILE A 200 11.34 -11.63 -11.07
N THR A 201 11.98 -12.70 -10.58
CA THR A 201 13.17 -13.26 -11.25
C THR A 201 12.88 -13.75 -12.68
N LEU A 202 11.61 -14.00 -13.01
CA LEU A 202 11.17 -14.43 -14.34
C LEU A 202 10.74 -13.26 -15.22
N ARG A 203 10.90 -12.01 -14.77
CA ARG A 203 10.45 -10.81 -15.49
C ARG A 203 10.98 -10.73 -16.92
N ASP A 204 12.23 -11.12 -17.12
CA ASP A 204 12.90 -10.99 -18.41
C ASP A 204 12.55 -12.16 -19.37
N ARG A 205 11.75 -13.14 -18.92
CA ARG A 205 11.29 -14.24 -19.77
C ARG A 205 10.10 -13.85 -20.63
N PRO A 206 10.02 -14.35 -21.88
CA PRO A 206 8.85 -14.16 -22.71
C PRO A 206 7.61 -14.77 -22.04
N GLY A 207 6.53 -14.01 -21.97
CA GLY A 207 5.26 -14.43 -21.37
C GLY A 207 4.99 -13.91 -19.95
N PHE A 208 5.94 -13.24 -19.29
CA PHE A 208 5.69 -12.64 -17.98
C PHE A 208 4.59 -11.56 -18.03
N ASP A 209 4.59 -10.70 -19.05
CA ASP A 209 3.50 -9.72 -19.25
C ASP A 209 2.16 -10.38 -19.57
N ALA A 210 2.18 -11.55 -20.23
CA ALA A 210 0.97 -12.33 -20.48
C ALA A 210 0.41 -12.91 -19.18
N LEU A 211 1.29 -13.37 -18.28
CA LEU A 211 0.94 -13.79 -16.92
C LEU A 211 0.34 -12.61 -16.14
N LEU A 212 0.97 -11.44 -16.13
CA LEU A 212 0.42 -10.27 -15.42
C LEU A 212 -0.97 -9.87 -15.93
N LYS A 213 -1.18 -9.90 -17.25
CA LYS A 213 -2.50 -9.65 -17.87
C LYS A 213 -3.53 -10.71 -17.51
N SER A 214 -3.14 -11.98 -17.38
CA SER A 214 -4.06 -13.05 -16.97
C SER A 214 -4.48 -12.90 -15.51
N LEU A 215 -3.52 -12.58 -14.62
CA LEU A 215 -3.80 -12.34 -13.19
C LEU A 215 -4.77 -11.18 -12.98
N GLN A 216 -4.67 -10.12 -13.78
CA GLN A 216 -5.58 -8.97 -13.70
C GLN A 216 -7.02 -9.28 -14.14
N ARG A 217 -7.23 -10.31 -14.95
CA ARG A 217 -8.54 -10.72 -15.47
C ARG A 217 -9.14 -11.92 -14.73
N ASP A 218 -8.46 -12.42 -13.70
CA ASP A 218 -8.89 -13.58 -12.94
C ASP A 218 -10.19 -13.31 -12.19
N SER A 219 -11.03 -14.35 -12.06
CA SER A 219 -12.29 -14.27 -11.32
C SER A 219 -12.06 -14.08 -9.82
N SER A 220 -10.96 -14.65 -9.29
CA SER A 220 -10.57 -14.54 -7.89
C SER A 220 -10.00 -13.17 -7.56
N SER A 221 -10.63 -12.48 -6.60
CA SER A 221 -10.13 -11.19 -6.12
C SER A 221 -8.75 -11.30 -5.46
N ALA A 222 -8.41 -12.45 -4.87
CA ALA A 222 -7.09 -12.67 -4.27
C ALA A 222 -5.99 -12.74 -5.34
N VAL A 223 -6.28 -13.40 -6.48
CA VAL A 223 -5.35 -13.51 -7.62
C VAL A 223 -5.19 -12.15 -8.29
N ARG A 224 -6.28 -11.40 -8.50
CA ARG A 224 -6.21 -10.03 -9.03
C ARG A 224 -5.38 -9.11 -8.13
N ARG A 225 -5.59 -9.16 -6.81
CA ARG A 225 -4.79 -8.42 -5.83
C ARG A 225 -3.31 -8.77 -5.96
N PHE A 226 -2.98 -10.06 -6.03
CA PHE A 226 -1.60 -10.51 -6.17
C PHE A 226 -0.97 -10.05 -7.50
N GLY A 227 -1.72 -10.07 -8.61
CA GLY A 227 -1.24 -9.54 -9.89
C GLY A 227 -0.86 -8.05 -9.82
N LEU A 228 -1.64 -7.23 -9.11
CA LEU A 228 -1.33 -5.81 -8.89
C LEU A 228 -0.13 -5.62 -7.98
N PHE A 229 -0.02 -6.46 -6.95
CA PHE A 229 1.13 -6.48 -6.05
C PHE A 229 2.43 -6.80 -6.81
N LEU A 230 2.39 -7.77 -7.74
CA LEU A 230 3.52 -8.08 -8.63
C LEU A 230 3.91 -6.88 -9.51
N GLU A 231 2.93 -6.24 -10.16
CA GLU A 231 3.18 -5.04 -10.98
C GLU A 231 3.80 -3.91 -10.15
N ARG A 232 3.33 -3.74 -8.91
CA ARG A 232 3.83 -2.73 -7.98
C ARG A 232 5.30 -2.96 -7.62
N ARG A 233 5.72 -4.21 -7.42
CA ARG A 233 7.12 -4.61 -7.14
C ARG A 233 8.00 -4.60 -8.39
N ARG A 234 7.43 -4.75 -9.58
CA ARG A 234 8.14 -4.72 -10.87
C ARG A 234 8.59 -3.31 -11.25
N SER A 235 7.77 -2.30 -10.92
CA SER A 235 8.03 -0.87 -11.16
C SER A 235 8.24 -0.51 -12.63
N GLY A 236 7.17 -0.55 -13.43
CA GLY A 236 7.14 0.04 -14.78
C GLY A 236 6.23 1.27 -14.82
N GLY A 237 6.71 2.39 -15.37
CA GLY A 237 5.97 3.66 -15.44
C GLY A 237 4.63 3.59 -16.20
N GLU A 238 4.39 2.54 -16.99
CA GLU A 238 3.15 2.35 -17.74
C GLU A 238 2.00 1.73 -16.91
N ALA A 239 2.27 1.22 -15.71
CA ALA A 239 1.27 0.51 -14.91
C ALA A 239 0.17 1.43 -14.34
N TRP A 240 0.34 2.75 -14.37
CA TRP A 240 -0.61 3.71 -13.79
C TRP A 240 -2.03 3.59 -14.37
N ARG A 241 -2.16 3.27 -15.67
CA ARG A 241 -3.46 3.10 -16.33
C ARG A 241 -4.22 1.90 -15.77
N VAL A 242 -3.51 0.79 -15.56
CA VAL A 242 -4.08 -0.43 -14.96
C VAL A 242 -4.50 -0.15 -13.54
N PHE A 243 -3.61 0.44 -12.74
CA PHE A 243 -3.94 0.79 -11.35
C PHE A 243 -5.13 1.74 -11.28
N SER A 244 -5.16 2.80 -12.09
CA SER A 244 -6.26 3.78 -12.10
C SER A 244 -7.60 3.11 -12.37
N ARG A 245 -7.67 2.28 -13.43
CA ARG A 245 -8.90 1.55 -13.78
C ARG A 245 -9.36 0.65 -12.64
N VAL A 246 -8.44 -0.13 -12.06
CA VAL A 246 -8.75 -1.12 -11.03
C VAL A 246 -9.14 -0.45 -9.71
N ALA A 247 -8.43 0.59 -9.28
CA ALA A 247 -8.74 1.35 -8.07
C ALA A 247 -10.14 1.97 -8.09
N LEU A 248 -10.67 2.30 -9.27
CA LEU A 248 -11.97 2.93 -9.43
C LEU A 248 -13.11 1.93 -9.64
N LEU A 249 -12.85 0.83 -10.34
CA LEU A 249 -13.90 -0.04 -10.88
C LEU A 249 -13.90 -1.48 -10.34
N ASP A 250 -12.83 -1.95 -9.68
CA ASP A 250 -12.82 -3.34 -9.18
C ASP A 250 -13.87 -3.53 -8.07
N PRO A 251 -14.65 -4.62 -8.10
CA PRO A 251 -15.65 -4.88 -7.06
C PRO A 251 -15.04 -5.10 -5.67
N SER A 252 -13.83 -5.65 -5.59
CA SER A 252 -13.18 -5.97 -4.31
C SER A 252 -12.41 -4.78 -3.74
N GLU A 253 -12.72 -4.42 -2.49
CA GLU A 253 -12.04 -3.34 -1.77
C GLU A 253 -10.54 -3.61 -1.61
N ARG A 254 -10.16 -4.86 -1.30
CA ARG A 254 -8.74 -5.24 -1.16
C ARG A 254 -7.96 -5.03 -2.45
N VAL A 255 -8.58 -5.29 -3.60
CA VAL A 255 -7.98 -5.10 -4.92
C VAL A 255 -7.85 -3.61 -5.24
N ARG A 256 -8.88 -2.82 -4.93
CA ARG A 256 -8.84 -1.35 -5.10
C ARG A 256 -7.75 -0.70 -4.24
N HIS A 257 -7.64 -1.12 -2.99
CA HIS A 257 -6.62 -0.62 -2.06
C HIS A 257 -5.20 -0.91 -2.58
N GLU A 258 -4.95 -2.13 -3.05
CA GLU A 258 -3.66 -2.53 -3.64
C GLU A 258 -3.31 -1.67 -4.88
N ALA A 259 -4.30 -1.40 -5.74
CA ALA A 259 -4.10 -0.53 -6.89
C ALA A 259 -3.80 0.93 -6.50
N ALA A 260 -4.44 1.45 -5.45
CA ALA A 260 -4.15 2.78 -4.93
C ALA A 260 -2.75 2.88 -4.30
N LEU A 261 -2.30 1.83 -3.60
CA LEU A 261 -0.91 1.73 -3.13
C LEU A 261 0.08 1.66 -4.31
N GLY A 262 -0.27 0.94 -5.38
CA GLY A 262 0.51 0.93 -6.63
C GLY A 262 0.71 2.35 -7.19
N MET A 263 -0.35 3.16 -7.23
CA MET A 263 -0.28 4.56 -7.66
C MET A 263 0.52 5.46 -6.72
N LYS A 264 0.53 5.17 -5.41
CA LYS A 264 1.38 5.86 -4.44
C LYS A 264 2.87 5.61 -4.72
N ILE A 265 3.24 4.35 -5.00
CA ILE A 265 4.65 3.99 -5.27
C ILE A 265 5.14 4.56 -6.59
N LEU A 266 4.27 4.65 -7.60
CA LEU A 266 4.63 5.30 -8.87
C LEU A 266 5.05 6.77 -8.68
N GLY A 267 4.55 7.43 -7.63
CA GLY A 267 4.97 8.78 -7.25
C GLY A 267 4.62 9.88 -8.24
N ASP A 268 3.86 9.57 -9.30
CA ASP A 268 3.45 10.52 -10.34
C ASP A 268 2.09 11.15 -9.98
N PRO A 269 2.03 12.45 -9.67
CA PRO A 269 0.78 13.12 -9.31
C PRO A 269 -0.27 13.10 -10.43
N ARG A 270 0.12 12.87 -11.71
CA ARG A 270 -0.82 12.77 -12.84
C ARG A 270 -1.85 11.65 -12.66
N VAL A 271 -1.57 10.67 -11.80
CA VAL A 271 -2.51 9.58 -11.48
C VAL A 271 -3.75 10.04 -10.71
N LEU A 272 -3.75 11.27 -10.16
CA LEU A 272 -4.92 11.85 -9.51
C LEU A 272 -6.04 12.24 -10.48
N GLY A 273 -5.70 12.63 -11.72
CA GLY A 273 -6.66 13.15 -12.69
C GLY A 273 -7.89 12.25 -12.89
N PRO A 274 -7.70 10.93 -13.17
CA PRO A 274 -8.81 9.99 -13.28
C PRO A 274 -9.67 9.88 -12.01
N ALA A 275 -9.05 9.92 -10.83
CA ALA A 275 -9.79 9.83 -9.57
C ALA A 275 -10.61 11.10 -9.31
N ILE A 276 -10.04 12.29 -9.58
CA ILE A 276 -10.75 13.57 -9.49
C ILE A 276 -11.95 13.59 -10.44
N PHE A 277 -11.77 13.15 -11.69
CA PHE A 277 -12.87 13.04 -12.65
C PHE A 277 -13.96 12.07 -12.19
N ALA A 278 -13.57 10.92 -11.64
CA ALA A 278 -14.48 9.89 -11.15
C ALA A 278 -15.35 10.34 -9.94
N MET A 279 -14.96 11.40 -9.22
CA MET A 279 -15.78 12.02 -8.16
C MET A 279 -17.08 12.62 -8.68
N ASN A 280 -17.18 12.91 -9.99
CA ASN A 280 -18.38 13.42 -10.64
C ASN A 280 -19.18 12.32 -11.36
N SER A 281 -18.83 11.04 -11.15
CA SER A 281 -19.54 9.93 -11.77
C SER A 281 -21.00 9.85 -11.32
N LYS A 282 -21.89 9.49 -12.26
CA LYS A 282 -23.30 9.17 -11.97
C LYS A 282 -23.44 8.00 -10.99
N TYR A 283 -22.45 7.11 -10.93
CA TYR A 283 -22.48 5.92 -10.08
C TYR A 283 -21.89 6.21 -8.68
N PRO A 284 -22.68 6.09 -7.59
CA PRO A 284 -22.21 6.38 -6.23
C PRO A 284 -21.05 5.49 -5.76
N ALA A 285 -20.98 4.25 -6.25
CA ALA A 285 -19.87 3.33 -5.95
C ALA A 285 -18.54 3.87 -6.49
N VAL A 286 -18.53 4.38 -7.72
CA VAL A 286 -17.32 4.92 -8.37
C VAL A 286 -16.83 6.17 -7.65
N ARG A 287 -17.72 7.06 -7.21
CA ARG A 287 -17.34 8.25 -6.43
C ARG A 287 -16.72 7.89 -5.08
N ARG A 288 -17.29 6.89 -4.39
CA ARG A 288 -16.73 6.35 -3.14
C ARG A 288 -15.34 5.76 -3.34
N ASN A 289 -15.18 4.97 -4.39
CA ASN A 289 -13.90 4.35 -4.74
C ASN A 289 -12.85 5.40 -5.07
N ALA A 290 -13.22 6.44 -5.82
CA ALA A 290 -12.35 7.58 -6.12
C ALA A 290 -11.87 8.30 -4.85
N ALA A 291 -12.79 8.60 -3.92
CA ALA A 291 -12.45 9.22 -2.64
C ALA A 291 -11.48 8.36 -1.82
N ALA A 292 -11.75 7.06 -1.71
CA ALA A 292 -10.91 6.12 -0.97
C ALA A 292 -9.51 5.95 -1.61
N ALA A 293 -9.46 5.88 -2.94
CA ALA A 293 -8.22 5.78 -3.69
C ALA A 293 -7.34 7.03 -3.47
N MET A 294 -7.92 8.23 -3.55
CA MET A 294 -7.21 9.48 -3.28
C MET A 294 -6.64 9.55 -1.86
N GLY A 295 -7.40 9.10 -0.86
CA GLY A 295 -6.90 9.01 0.53
C GLY A 295 -5.73 8.04 0.69
N THR A 296 -5.80 6.89 0.02
CA THR A 296 -4.74 5.87 0.05
C THR A 296 -3.49 6.32 -0.69
N MET A 297 -3.63 7.03 -1.82
CA MET A 297 -2.51 7.56 -2.60
C MET A 297 -1.67 8.55 -1.80
N GLY A 298 -2.30 9.35 -0.94
CA GLY A 298 -1.57 10.24 -0.04
C GLY A 298 -1.15 11.58 -0.65
N TYR A 299 -1.55 11.90 -1.88
CA TYR A 299 -1.11 13.14 -2.54
C TYR A 299 -1.79 14.37 -1.93
N PRO A 300 -1.03 15.42 -1.54
CA PRO A 300 -1.59 16.67 -0.99
C PRO A 300 -2.60 17.36 -1.91
N ALA A 301 -2.40 17.24 -3.24
CA ALA A 301 -3.30 17.79 -4.25
C ALA A 301 -4.71 17.18 -4.24
N ALA A 302 -4.93 16.04 -3.56
CA ALA A 302 -6.26 15.44 -3.43
C ALA A 302 -7.16 16.14 -2.38
N VAL A 303 -6.60 16.95 -1.47
CA VAL A 303 -7.33 17.55 -0.36
C VAL A 303 -8.42 18.51 -0.85
N GLU A 304 -8.08 19.43 -1.75
CA GLU A 304 -9.03 20.41 -2.29
C GLU A 304 -10.21 19.75 -3.04
N PRO A 305 -9.99 18.83 -4.00
CA PRO A 305 -11.09 18.09 -4.64
C PRO A 305 -12.00 17.35 -3.65
N LEU A 306 -11.44 16.75 -2.60
CA LEU A 306 -12.21 16.05 -1.56
C LEU A 306 -13.06 17.02 -0.73
N ILE A 307 -12.53 18.19 -0.35
CA ILE A 307 -13.28 19.21 0.40
C ILE A 307 -14.41 19.77 -0.46
N THR A 308 -14.15 20.07 -1.73
CA THR A 308 -15.17 20.53 -2.68
C THR A 308 -16.29 19.50 -2.84
N ARG A 309 -15.95 18.20 -2.92
CA ARG A 309 -16.98 17.15 -2.94
C ARG A 309 -17.77 17.11 -1.63
N LEU A 310 -17.10 17.16 -0.48
CA LEU A 310 -17.79 17.10 0.81
C LEU A 310 -18.76 18.28 1.00
N ALA A 311 -18.36 19.45 0.50
CA ALA A 311 -19.20 20.64 0.43
C ALA A 311 -20.40 20.41 -0.48
N ALA A 312 -20.23 19.85 -1.68
CA ALA A 312 -21.35 19.52 -2.58
C ALA A 312 -22.32 18.49 -1.97
N LEU A 313 -21.80 17.52 -1.20
CA LEU A 313 -22.63 16.53 -0.49
C LEU A 313 -23.42 17.14 0.68
N SER A 314 -22.89 18.19 1.31
CA SER A 314 -23.55 18.89 2.44
C SER A 314 -24.42 20.05 1.97
N GLY A 315 -24.06 20.60 0.81
CA GLY A 315 -24.71 21.67 0.07
C GLY A 315 -25.77 21.15 -0.90
N GLY A 316 -26.48 20.09 -0.51
CA GLY A 316 -27.91 20.05 -0.79
C GLY A 316 -28.57 21.22 -0.07
N ALA A 317 -28.26 22.45 -0.52
CA ALA A 317 -29.05 23.63 -0.28
C ALA A 317 -30.47 23.18 -0.52
N GLY A 318 -31.33 23.32 0.50
CA GLY A 318 -32.68 22.80 0.47
C GLY A 318 -33.26 23.06 -0.90
N SER A 319 -33.38 22.01 -1.71
CA SER A 319 -34.16 22.05 -2.92
C SER A 319 -35.50 22.50 -2.40
N ARG A 320 -35.88 23.77 -2.64
CA ARG A 320 -37.21 24.25 -2.32
C ARG A 320 -38.10 23.32 -3.12
N SER A 321 -38.62 22.33 -2.41
CA SER A 321 -39.35 21.25 -3.03
C SER A 321 -40.75 21.76 -2.99
N ASN A 322 -41.17 22.36 -4.09
CA ASN A 322 -42.54 22.81 -4.21
C ASN A 322 -43.40 21.66 -4.69
N ILE A 323 -44.52 21.43 -4.01
CA ILE A 323 -45.59 20.60 -4.56
C ILE A 323 -46.56 21.58 -5.21
N SER A 324 -46.66 21.51 -6.54
CA SER A 324 -47.60 22.29 -7.32
C SER A 324 -48.81 21.42 -7.65
N VAL A 325 -49.95 21.70 -7.01
CA VAL A 325 -51.23 21.10 -7.39
C VAL A 325 -51.94 22.11 -8.29
N LEU A 326 -51.84 21.89 -9.60
CA LEU A 326 -52.35 22.79 -10.63
C LEU A 326 -53.43 22.07 -11.44
N THR A 327 -54.50 22.80 -11.73
CA THR A 327 -55.53 22.41 -12.70
C THR A 327 -55.31 23.26 -13.94
N GLN A 328 -54.99 22.62 -15.05
CA GLN A 328 -54.88 23.28 -16.34
C GLN A 328 -56.22 23.16 -17.07
N ARG A 329 -56.84 24.30 -17.38
CA ARG A 329 -58.06 24.38 -18.17
C ARG A 329 -57.73 25.05 -19.50
N ALA A 330 -58.04 24.37 -20.59
CA ALA A 330 -57.94 24.94 -21.92
C ALA A 330 -59.24 25.66 -22.24
N VAL A 331 -59.18 26.98 -22.43
CA VAL A 331 -60.33 27.78 -22.86
C VAL A 331 -60.22 28.02 -24.35
N LEU A 332 -61.31 27.71 -25.08
CA LEU A 332 -61.46 28.06 -26.48
C LEU A 332 -62.15 29.42 -26.55
N PHE A 333 -61.45 30.43 -27.06
CA PHE A 333 -61.96 31.81 -27.08
C PHE A 333 -62.77 32.15 -28.32
N ASP A 334 -62.57 31.44 -29.44
CA ASP A 334 -63.31 31.73 -30.67
C ASP A 334 -63.42 30.54 -31.63
N PHE A 335 -64.55 30.49 -32.34
CA PHE A 335 -64.77 29.68 -33.54
C PHE A 335 -65.23 30.61 -34.66
N ASP A 336 -64.31 31.39 -35.21
CA ASP A 336 -64.57 32.04 -36.48
C ASP A 336 -64.63 30.97 -37.58
N VAL A 337 -65.84 30.46 -37.85
CA VAL A 337 -66.11 29.60 -39.00
C VAL A 337 -66.43 30.51 -40.18
N GLU A 338 -65.42 30.87 -40.96
CA GLU A 338 -65.68 31.45 -42.28
C GLU A 338 -66.14 30.33 -43.24
N VAL A 339 -67.41 30.38 -43.63
CA VAL A 339 -67.93 29.51 -44.69
C VAL A 339 -67.50 30.09 -46.04
N ALA A 340 -66.29 29.78 -46.48
CA ALA A 340 -65.94 29.84 -47.89
C ALA A 340 -66.30 28.49 -48.53
N ALA A 341 -67.07 28.54 -49.61
CA ALA A 341 -67.63 27.36 -50.27
C ALA A 341 -66.54 26.33 -50.65
N GLY A 342 -66.35 25.31 -49.80
CA GLY A 342 -65.63 24.09 -50.16
C GLY A 342 -64.73 23.43 -49.12
N ALA A 343 -64.33 24.10 -48.02
CA ALA A 343 -63.50 23.45 -46.99
C ALA A 343 -63.73 24.03 -45.59
N SER A 344 -64.06 23.19 -44.61
CA SER A 344 -64.10 23.57 -43.20
C SER A 344 -62.70 23.41 -42.59
N ILE A 345 -61.99 24.50 -42.35
CA ILE A 345 -60.80 24.50 -41.49
C ILE A 345 -60.99 25.62 -40.48
N ALA A 346 -61.31 25.23 -39.24
CA ALA A 346 -61.27 26.13 -38.10
C ALA A 346 -59.97 25.86 -37.33
N ASP A 347 -59.17 26.91 -37.10
CA ASP A 347 -58.03 26.87 -36.18
C ASP A 347 -58.45 27.50 -34.85
N PRO A 348 -58.98 26.71 -33.89
CA PRO A 348 -59.42 27.26 -32.62
C PRO A 348 -58.23 27.85 -31.85
N GLN A 349 -58.38 29.08 -31.38
CA GLN A 349 -57.43 29.67 -30.44
C GLN A 349 -57.63 29.04 -29.05
N ILE A 350 -56.79 28.07 -28.72
CA ILE A 350 -56.78 27.40 -27.42
C ILE A 350 -55.77 28.10 -26.52
N VAL A 351 -56.26 28.73 -25.44
CA VAL A 351 -55.40 29.34 -24.43
C VAL A 351 -55.44 28.47 -23.16
N PRO A 352 -54.30 27.88 -22.75
CA PRO A 352 -54.24 27.15 -21.49
C PRO A 352 -54.17 28.12 -20.31
N VAL A 353 -55.17 28.07 -19.44
CA VAL A 353 -55.18 28.76 -18.14
C VAL A 353 -54.82 27.75 -17.07
N THR A 354 -53.84 28.08 -16.24
CA THR A 354 -53.41 27.22 -15.13
C THR A 354 -53.80 27.88 -13.81
N GLU A 355 -54.61 27.20 -13.01
CA GLU A 355 -55.00 27.65 -11.67
C GLU A 355 -54.58 26.61 -10.62
N GLY A 356 -54.21 27.04 -9.42
CA GLY A 356 -53.87 26.11 -8.34
C GLY A 356 -52.92 26.69 -7.31
N VAL A 357 -52.38 25.83 -6.45
CA VAL A 357 -51.56 26.22 -5.31
C VAL A 357 -50.17 25.60 -5.42
N VAL A 358 -49.15 26.43 -5.16
CA VAL A 358 -47.75 26.00 -5.04
C VAL A 358 -47.40 26.05 -3.55
N LEU A 359 -47.20 24.88 -2.95
CA LEU A 359 -46.82 24.78 -1.55
C LEU A 359 -45.30 24.71 -1.44
N ASP A 360 -44.69 25.56 -0.61
CA ASP A 360 -43.27 25.44 -0.26
C ASP A 360 -43.15 24.34 0.81
N VAL A 361 -42.61 23.19 0.41
CA VAL A 361 -42.57 22.01 1.27
C VAL A 361 -41.14 21.78 1.75
N ARG A 362 -40.98 21.73 3.07
CA ARG A 362 -39.75 21.24 3.68
C ARG A 362 -39.74 19.72 3.62
N VAL A 363 -38.90 19.14 2.78
CA VAL A 363 -38.61 17.70 2.81
C VAL A 363 -38.00 17.38 4.18
N LEU A 364 -38.75 16.67 5.04
CA LEU A 364 -38.29 16.28 6.39
C LEU A 364 -37.15 15.27 6.31
N SER A 365 -37.23 14.32 5.36
CA SER A 365 -36.12 13.46 4.95
C SER A 365 -36.44 12.78 3.61
N SER A 366 -35.49 12.73 2.67
CA SER A 366 -35.46 11.70 1.64
C SER A 366 -34.14 10.95 1.76
N SER A 367 -34.21 9.63 1.98
CA SER A 367 -33.02 8.81 2.19
C SER A 367 -32.71 7.99 0.95
N THR A 368 -31.82 8.49 0.10
CA THR A 368 -30.99 7.61 -0.73
C THR A 368 -29.64 7.50 -0.03
N ILE A 369 -29.22 6.29 0.36
CA ILE A 369 -28.06 6.01 1.24
C ILE A 369 -26.77 6.62 0.66
N THR A 370 -26.51 7.89 0.98
CA THR A 370 -25.34 8.72 0.62
C THR A 370 -24.35 8.83 1.78
N VAL A 371 -24.69 8.26 2.94
CA VAL A 371 -23.89 8.27 4.18
C VAL A 371 -22.51 7.65 3.98
N THR A 372 -22.40 6.67 3.08
CA THR A 372 -21.14 5.98 2.78
C THR A 372 -20.15 6.85 1.98
N GLU A 373 -20.63 7.80 1.17
CA GLU A 373 -19.76 8.69 0.38
C GLU A 373 -19.16 9.79 1.24
N ALA A 374 -19.98 10.48 2.03
CA ALA A 374 -19.48 11.49 2.96
C ALA A 374 -18.57 10.88 4.05
N ALA A 375 -18.82 9.64 4.46
CA ALA A 375 -17.92 8.92 5.37
C ALA A 375 -16.57 8.60 4.72
N ALA A 376 -16.56 8.12 3.47
CA ALA A 376 -15.34 7.85 2.73
C ALA A 376 -14.51 9.12 2.51
N VAL A 377 -15.15 10.22 2.07
CA VAL A 377 -14.47 11.51 1.87
C VAL A 377 -13.87 12.05 3.17
N ARG A 378 -14.63 12.01 4.29
CA ARG A 378 -14.10 12.43 5.60
C ARG A 378 -12.97 11.53 6.10
N GLY A 379 -13.06 10.22 5.84
CA GLY A 379 -12.01 9.26 6.15
C GLY A 379 -10.72 9.57 5.40
N SER A 380 -10.81 9.79 4.08
CA SER A 380 -9.68 10.15 3.23
C SER A 380 -9.07 11.49 3.63
N LEU A 381 -9.88 12.51 3.95
CA LEU A 381 -9.39 13.81 4.41
C LEU A 381 -8.65 13.68 5.75
N ALA A 382 -9.22 12.94 6.70
CA ALA A 382 -8.55 12.67 7.98
C ALA A 382 -7.22 11.93 7.77
N GLN A 383 -7.18 10.94 6.89
CA GLN A 383 -5.97 10.18 6.56
C GLN A 383 -4.88 11.06 5.93
N LEU A 384 -5.27 12.01 5.06
CA LEU A 384 -4.32 12.90 4.40
C LEU A 384 -3.74 13.96 5.34
N THR A 385 -4.51 14.41 6.34
CA THR A 385 -4.21 15.60 7.13
C THR A 385 -3.76 15.24 8.56
N ASP A 386 -4.57 15.49 9.58
CA ASP A 386 -4.25 15.39 11.00
C ASP A 386 -5.04 14.28 11.73
N GLY A 387 -5.69 13.39 10.99
CA GLY A 387 -6.51 12.31 11.55
C GLY A 387 -7.87 12.75 12.10
N VAL A 388 -8.18 14.05 12.12
CA VAL A 388 -9.42 14.57 12.69
C VAL A 388 -10.53 14.60 11.65
N LYS A 389 -11.62 13.88 11.92
CA LYS A 389 -12.82 13.88 11.07
C LYS A 389 -13.67 15.12 11.35
N ARG A 390 -13.78 16.03 10.38
CA ARG A 390 -14.62 17.24 10.46
C ARG A 390 -15.89 17.12 9.62
N ASN A 391 -16.87 17.98 9.90
CA ASN A 391 -18.00 18.24 9.00
C ASN A 391 -17.56 19.12 7.82
N ALA A 392 -18.43 19.32 6.82
CA ALA A 392 -18.06 20.10 5.62
C ALA A 392 -17.64 21.54 5.94
N LEU A 393 -18.39 22.23 6.80
CA LEU A 393 -18.06 23.60 7.21
C LEU A 393 -16.71 23.65 7.94
N GLY A 394 -16.44 22.68 8.83
CA GLY A 394 -15.17 22.55 9.53
C GLY A 394 -14.00 22.29 8.59
N TRP A 395 -14.18 21.49 7.53
CA TRP A 395 -13.16 21.29 6.49
C TRP A 395 -12.94 22.53 5.64
N GLN A 396 -13.99 23.28 5.28
CA GLN A 396 -13.85 24.55 4.56
C GLN A 396 -13.09 25.59 5.37
N ASN A 397 -13.39 25.72 6.66
CA ASN A 397 -12.68 26.64 7.56
C ASN A 397 -11.23 26.22 7.74
N TRP A 398 -10.97 24.92 7.90
CA TRP A 398 -9.62 24.38 7.97
C TRP A 398 -8.84 24.66 6.67
N TRP A 399 -9.45 24.47 5.51
CA TRP A 399 -8.81 24.76 4.21
C TRP A 399 -8.43 26.24 4.10
N LYS A 400 -9.35 27.16 4.43
CA LYS A 400 -9.05 28.61 4.41
C LYS A 400 -7.84 28.99 5.27
N ALA A 401 -7.66 28.33 6.41
CA ALA A 401 -6.52 28.57 7.30
C ALA A 401 -5.21 27.92 6.82
N ASN A 402 -5.28 26.78 6.12
CA ASN A 402 -4.11 25.95 5.80
C ASN A 402 -3.75 25.92 4.30
N GLN A 403 -4.53 26.58 3.43
CA GLN A 403 -4.38 26.51 1.97
C GLN A 403 -2.95 26.83 1.51
N ALA A 404 -2.35 27.90 2.02
CA ALA A 404 -1.01 28.32 1.63
C ALA A 404 0.06 27.25 1.90
N GLU A 405 0.02 26.60 3.06
CA GLU A 405 0.96 25.52 3.43
C GLU A 405 0.77 24.29 2.54
N TRP A 406 -0.47 23.96 2.20
CA TRP A 406 -0.81 22.78 1.41
C TRP A 406 -0.54 22.96 -0.08
N THR A 407 -0.72 24.16 -0.63
CA THR A 407 -0.32 24.49 -2.00
C THR A 407 1.21 24.43 -2.17
N MET A 408 1.99 24.80 -1.16
CA MET A 408 3.45 24.58 -1.18
C MET A 408 3.81 23.08 -1.21
N LYS A 409 3.09 22.24 -0.47
CA LYS A 409 3.25 20.76 -0.50
C LYS A 409 2.80 20.12 -1.82
N GLN A 410 2.04 20.82 -2.67
CA GLN A 410 1.68 20.33 -4.02
C GLN A 410 2.88 20.39 -4.98
N HIS A 411 3.83 21.30 -4.77
CA HIS A 411 5.08 21.36 -5.52
C HIS A 411 6.10 20.37 -4.97
N LEU A 412 5.91 19.08 -5.26
CA LEU A 412 6.99 18.09 -5.16
C LEU A 412 7.95 18.24 -6.35
N PRO A 413 9.26 18.00 -6.16
CA PRO A 413 10.31 18.38 -7.09
C PRO A 413 10.09 17.73 -8.45
N LYS A 414 10.31 18.51 -9.53
CA LYS A 414 10.44 17.95 -10.87
C LYS A 414 11.46 16.79 -10.80
N PRO A 415 11.19 15.62 -11.42
CA PRO A 415 12.23 14.63 -11.58
C PRO A 415 13.43 15.33 -12.21
N ALA A 416 14.63 15.15 -11.63
CA ALA A 416 15.86 15.61 -12.24
C ALA A 416 15.85 15.15 -13.70
N ASP A 417 15.93 16.10 -14.62
CA ASP A 417 16.11 15.82 -16.03
C ASP A 417 17.31 14.87 -16.11
N LYS A 418 17.05 13.65 -16.57
CA LYS A 418 18.13 12.72 -16.88
C LYS A 418 18.76 13.23 -18.16
N ASP A 419 19.91 13.88 -18.02
CA ASP A 419 20.89 14.08 -19.08
C ASP A 419 21.25 12.75 -19.77
#